data_AF-A0A257QDJ7-F1
#
_entry.id   AF-A0A257QDJ7-F1
#
_cell.length_a   1.000
_cell.length_b   1.000
_cell.length_c   1.000
_cell.angle_alpha   90.00
_cell.angle_beta   90.00
_cell.angle_gamma   90.00
#
_symmetry.space_group_name_H-M   'P 1'
#
loop_
_entity.id
_entity.type
_entity.pdbx_description
1 polymer ?
#
loop_
_entity_poly.entity_id
_entity_poly.type
_entity_poly.pdbx_seq_one_letter_code
_entity_poly.pdbx_strand_id
1 'polypeptide(L)'
;MDIFAQIFKVDEARREVWGRAAQETPDRSGEILDYETSKPYFEKWSQEVSEATDGKSLGNIRSMHGNVAAGKVIAMEFNDAEKAIDIGTKIVDDNEWEKVLEGVHSGFSIGGRYVKSWKDGDLKRYTAEPNEVSLVDRPCIPTAKFFSVQPSMSSRRSLMQEKSLPNA
;
A
#
# COMPACT_ATOMS: atom_id res chain seq x y z
N MET A 1 27.35 9.54 -0.98
CA MET A 1 26.30 8.58 -1.35
C MET A 1 25.53 8.32 -0.08
N ASP A 2 24.48 9.09 0.11
CA ASP A 2 23.67 9.04 1.33
C ASP A 2 22.86 7.76 1.33
N ILE A 3 23.19 6.90 2.28
CA ILE A 3 22.47 5.67 2.59
C ILE A 3 21.18 6.09 3.29
N PHE A 4 20.10 6.22 2.51
CA PHE A 4 18.75 6.33 3.06
C PHE A 4 18.39 4.96 3.67
N ALA A 5 18.57 4.84 4.97
CA ALA A 5 18.02 3.73 5.73
C ALA A 5 16.49 3.82 5.69
N GLN A 6 15.83 3.02 4.84
CA GLN A 6 14.38 2.84 4.85
C GLN A 6 13.99 2.20 6.19
N ILE A 7 13.57 3.03 7.15
CA ILE A 7 12.87 2.58 8.35
C ILE A 7 11.39 2.52 7.99
N PHE A 8 10.91 1.31 7.69
CA PHE A 8 9.50 1.04 7.49
C PHE A 8 8.75 1.16 8.82
N LYS A 9 7.81 2.10 8.87
CA LYS A 9 7.15 2.53 10.12
C LYS A 9 5.64 2.62 9.89
N VAL A 10 4.86 1.84 10.64
CA VAL A 10 3.50 2.29 10.99
C VAL A 10 3.69 3.27 12.13
N ASP A 11 3.39 4.52 11.87
CA ASP A 11 3.40 5.56 12.89
C ASP A 11 1.98 5.69 13.43
N GLU A 12 1.72 5.05 14.57
CA GLU A 12 0.37 4.96 15.11
C GLU A 12 -0.22 6.33 15.45
N ALA A 13 0.61 7.24 15.96
CA ALA A 13 0.19 8.59 16.31
C ALA A 13 -0.16 9.43 15.07
N ARG A 14 0.55 9.20 13.96
CA ARG A 14 0.32 9.90 12.69
C ARG A 14 -0.70 9.21 11.79
N ARG A 15 -1.06 7.96 12.12
CA ARG A 15 -1.88 7.04 11.32
C ARG A 15 -1.31 6.79 9.93
N GLU A 16 0.00 6.62 9.86
CA GLU A 16 0.72 6.44 8.61
C GLU A 16 1.13 4.99 8.44
N VAL A 17 0.89 4.42 7.25
CA VAL A 17 1.32 3.06 6.89
C VAL A 17 2.03 3.08 5.54
N TRP A 18 3.16 2.40 5.49
CA TRP A 18 4.02 2.28 4.32
C TRP A 18 3.99 0.85 3.80
N GLY A 19 4.04 0.70 2.48
CA GLY A 19 4.00 -0.61 1.84
C GLY A 19 4.17 -0.52 0.35
N ARG A 20 4.25 -1.70 -0.26
CA ARG A 20 4.28 -1.84 -1.71
C ARG A 20 2.87 -1.81 -2.27
N ALA A 21 2.62 -0.98 -3.27
CA ALA A 21 1.32 -0.91 -3.96
C ALA A 21 1.28 -1.85 -5.18
N ALA A 22 2.37 -1.90 -5.94
CA ALA A 22 2.47 -2.71 -7.15
C ALA A 22 3.91 -3.16 -7.39
N GLN A 23 4.05 -4.28 -8.11
CA GLN A 23 5.34 -4.77 -8.60
C GLN A 23 5.12 -5.60 -9.85
N GLU A 24 6.08 -5.55 -10.77
CA GLU A 24 6.14 -6.43 -11.93
C GLU A 24 6.50 -7.86 -11.51
N THR A 25 5.49 -8.61 -11.09
CA THR A 25 5.59 -10.01 -10.67
C THR A 25 4.26 -10.72 -10.94
N PRO A 26 4.22 -12.04 -11.15
CA PRO A 26 2.97 -12.77 -11.29
C PRO A 26 2.05 -12.56 -10.09
N ASP A 27 0.82 -12.17 -10.39
CA ASP A 27 -0.22 -11.96 -9.39
C ASP A 27 -1.08 -13.21 -9.19
N ARG A 28 -2.01 -13.15 -8.24
CA ARG A 28 -2.90 -14.27 -7.90
C ARG A 28 -3.98 -14.55 -8.95
N SER A 29 -4.15 -13.66 -9.93
CA SER A 29 -5.12 -13.79 -11.02
C SER A 29 -4.47 -14.31 -12.31
N GLY A 30 -3.18 -14.64 -12.27
CA GLY A 30 -2.43 -15.07 -13.45
C GLY A 30 -2.04 -13.91 -14.37
N GLU A 31 -1.89 -12.71 -13.80
CA GLU A 31 -1.50 -11.51 -14.52
C GLU A 31 -0.14 -10.97 -14.06
N ILE A 32 0.49 -10.12 -14.89
CA ILE A 32 1.70 -9.38 -14.57
C ILE A 32 1.49 -7.91 -14.96
N LEU A 33 1.59 -7.01 -13.98
CA LEU A 33 1.70 -5.58 -14.27
C LEU A 33 3.05 -5.30 -14.93
N ASP A 34 3.06 -4.66 -16.09
CA ASP A 34 4.27 -4.19 -16.74
C ASP A 34 4.68 -2.83 -16.17
N TYR A 35 5.77 -2.79 -15.40
CA TYR A 35 6.16 -1.63 -14.62
C TYR A 35 6.53 -0.45 -15.50
N GLU A 36 7.38 -0.70 -16.50
CA GLU A 36 7.92 0.35 -17.37
C GLU A 36 6.81 1.12 -18.08
N THR A 37 5.83 0.40 -18.63
CA THR A 37 4.72 1.03 -19.35
C THR A 37 3.64 1.58 -18.43
N SER A 38 3.51 1.07 -17.20
CA SER A 38 2.52 1.54 -16.22
C SER A 38 2.98 2.77 -15.45
N LYS A 39 4.28 2.92 -15.18
CA LYS A 39 4.87 4.01 -14.37
C LYS A 39 4.37 5.41 -14.78
N PRO A 40 4.36 5.80 -16.07
CA PRO A 40 3.87 7.12 -16.48
C PRO A 40 2.40 7.38 -16.12
N TYR A 41 1.57 6.34 -16.02
CA TYR A 41 0.16 6.49 -15.63
C TYR A 41 0.01 6.68 -14.11
N PHE A 42 0.87 6.04 -13.30
CA PHE A 42 0.93 6.31 -11.87
C PHE A 42 1.42 7.73 -11.60
N GLU A 43 2.47 8.19 -12.29
CA GLU A 43 2.98 9.56 -12.19
C GLU A 43 1.89 10.58 -12.55
N LYS A 44 1.21 10.36 -13.68
CA LYS A 44 0.12 11.22 -14.13
C LYS A 44 -1.04 11.26 -13.13
N TRP A 45 -1.54 10.11 -12.69
CA TRP A 45 -2.61 10.04 -11.69
C TRP A 45 -2.24 10.75 -10.39
N SER A 46 -1.03 10.50 -9.88
CA SER A 46 -0.52 11.15 -8.68
C SER A 46 -0.40 12.67 -8.86
N GLN A 47 0.06 13.13 -10.02
CA GLN A 47 0.17 14.55 -10.33
C GLN A 47 -1.20 15.22 -10.37
N GLU A 48 -2.17 14.63 -11.07
CA GLU A 48 -3.54 15.15 -11.16
C GLU A 48 -4.20 15.25 -9.78
N VAL A 49 -4.04 14.25 -8.93
CA VAL A 49 -4.55 14.27 -7.54
C VAL A 49 -3.83 15.32 -6.70
N SER A 50 -2.52 15.47 -6.86
CA SER A 50 -1.73 16.50 -6.18
C SER A 50 -2.19 17.90 -6.55
N GLU A 51 -2.33 18.18 -7.84
CA GLU A 51 -2.83 19.46 -8.34
C GLU A 51 -4.25 19.76 -7.83
N ALA A 52 -5.14 18.77 -7.87
CA ALA A 52 -6.52 18.91 -7.39
C ALA A 52 -6.62 19.11 -5.87
N THR A 53 -5.56 18.86 -5.11
CA THR A 53 -5.56 18.92 -3.64
C THR A 53 -4.55 19.90 -3.06
N ASP A 54 -4.01 20.82 -3.86
CA ASP A 54 -2.94 21.75 -3.46
C ASP A 54 -1.72 21.03 -2.83
N GLY A 55 -1.34 19.88 -3.40
CA GLY A 55 -0.23 19.06 -2.92
C GLY A 55 -0.51 18.27 -1.64
N LYS A 56 -1.76 18.23 -1.15
CA LYS A 56 -2.10 17.52 0.10
C LYS A 56 -2.18 16.00 -0.08
N SER A 57 -2.35 15.49 -1.29
CA SER A 57 -2.56 14.07 -1.60
C SER A 57 -1.85 13.68 -2.89
N LEU A 58 -1.31 12.47 -2.95
CA LEU A 58 -0.77 11.86 -4.17
C LEU A 58 -1.66 10.74 -4.73
N GLY A 59 -2.84 10.55 -4.16
CA GLY A 59 -3.75 9.46 -4.52
C GLY A 59 -4.75 9.16 -3.41
N ASN A 60 -5.91 8.60 -3.74
CA ASN A 60 -6.89 8.14 -2.76
C ASN A 60 -6.56 6.74 -2.24
N ILE A 61 -6.86 6.51 -0.96
CA ILE A 61 -6.89 5.18 -0.35
C ILE A 61 -8.35 4.82 -0.04
N ARG A 62 -8.81 3.68 -0.54
CA ARG A 62 -10.14 3.12 -0.27
C ARG A 62 -10.09 1.91 0.65
N SER A 63 -11.25 1.50 1.16
CA SER A 63 -11.42 0.19 1.77
C SER A 63 -11.87 -0.83 0.73
N MET A 64 -11.07 -1.87 0.47
CA MET A 64 -11.48 -3.06 -0.32
C MET A 64 -12.12 -2.76 -1.70
N HIS A 65 -11.63 -1.77 -2.44
CA HIS A 65 -12.23 -1.30 -3.71
C HIS A 65 -13.68 -0.81 -3.59
N GLY A 66 -14.13 -0.51 -2.38
CA GLY A 66 -15.46 -0.01 -2.07
C GLY A 66 -15.57 1.52 -2.14
N ASN A 67 -16.78 2.00 -1.87
CA ASN A 67 -17.10 3.44 -1.86
C ASN A 67 -16.76 4.13 -0.52
N VAL A 68 -15.72 3.67 0.17
CA VAL A 68 -15.23 4.24 1.43
C VAL A 68 -13.87 4.87 1.18
N ALA A 69 -13.75 6.18 1.40
CA ALA A 69 -12.48 6.90 1.35
C ALA A 69 -11.76 6.76 2.70
N ALA A 70 -10.86 5.77 2.79
CA ALA A 70 -10.14 5.42 4.00
C ALA A 70 -8.98 6.38 4.32
N GLY A 71 -8.41 7.02 3.29
CA GLY A 71 -7.21 7.82 3.45
C GLY A 71 -6.66 8.39 2.16
N LYS A 72 -5.38 8.75 2.21
CA LYS A 72 -4.64 9.32 1.08
C LYS A 72 -3.21 8.81 1.00
N VAL A 73 -2.65 8.83 -0.20
CA VAL A 73 -1.22 8.67 -0.44
C VAL A 73 -0.52 9.99 -0.07
N ILE A 74 0.56 9.90 0.69
CA ILE A 74 1.40 11.03 1.12
C ILE A 74 2.81 10.97 0.54
N ALA A 75 3.23 9.81 0.03
CA ALA A 75 4.49 9.60 -0.67
C ALA A 75 4.31 8.47 -1.70
N MET A 76 4.95 8.60 -2.86
CA MET A 76 4.98 7.59 -3.91
C MET A 76 6.41 7.49 -4.42
N GLU A 77 6.99 6.31 -4.31
CA GLU A 77 8.38 6.01 -4.65
C GLU A 77 8.42 4.94 -5.74
N PHE A 78 9.14 5.26 -6.82
CA PHE A 78 9.33 4.38 -7.96
C PHE A 78 10.66 3.64 -7.81
N ASN A 79 10.60 2.39 -7.36
CA ASN A 79 11.77 1.53 -7.22
C ASN A 79 12.05 0.83 -8.56
N ASP A 80 12.77 1.52 -9.44
CA ASP A 80 13.12 1.02 -10.78
C ASP A 80 13.95 -0.27 -10.73
N ALA A 81 14.76 -0.48 -9.68
CA ALA A 81 15.58 -1.68 -9.51
C ALA A 81 14.74 -2.93 -9.24
N GLU A 82 13.67 -2.80 -8.44
CA GLU A 82 12.74 -3.89 -8.14
C GLU A 82 11.49 -3.89 -9.03
N LYS A 83 11.38 -2.93 -9.94
CA LYS A 83 10.20 -2.68 -10.77
C LYS A 83 8.93 -2.59 -9.93
N ALA A 84 8.99 -1.79 -8.87
CA ALA A 84 7.96 -1.68 -7.86
C ALA A 84 7.57 -0.23 -7.57
N ILE A 85 6.35 -0.06 -7.08
CA ILE A 85 5.82 1.22 -6.63
C ILE A 85 5.52 1.07 -5.14
N ASP A 86 6.24 1.82 -4.33
CA ASP A 86 6.13 1.83 -2.89
C ASP A 86 5.44 3.14 -2.47
N ILE A 87 4.55 3.06 -1.48
CA ILE A 87 3.74 4.21 -1.06
C ILE A 87 3.77 4.39 0.45
N GLY A 88 3.75 5.66 0.85
CA GLY A 88 3.38 6.08 2.19
C GLY A 88 1.95 6.59 2.17
N THR A 89 1.15 6.19 3.14
CA THR A 89 -0.27 6.58 3.21
C THR A 89 -0.62 7.13 4.58
N LYS A 90 -1.64 7.99 4.63
CA LYS A 90 -2.28 8.43 5.87
C LYS A 90 -3.73 7.94 5.89
N ILE A 91 -4.07 7.15 6.91
CA ILE A 91 -5.42 6.61 7.10
C ILE A 91 -6.18 7.57 8.02
N VAL A 92 -7.32 8.05 7.55
CA VAL A 92 -8.14 9.04 8.26
C VAL A 92 -9.45 8.46 8.79
N ASP A 93 -9.92 7.36 8.19
CA ASP A 93 -11.09 6.63 8.69
C ASP A 93 -10.71 5.78 9.91
N ASP A 94 -11.46 5.92 11.01
CA ASP A 94 -11.19 5.23 12.26
C ASP A 94 -11.33 3.70 12.14
N ASN A 95 -12.38 3.22 11.44
CA ASN A 95 -12.62 1.78 11.30
C ASN A 95 -11.55 1.13 10.44
N GLU A 96 -11.13 1.81 9.37
CA GLU A 96 -10.07 1.30 8.50
C GLU A 96 -8.71 1.34 9.18
N TRP A 97 -8.47 2.33 10.04
CA TRP A 97 -7.28 2.41 10.85
C TRP A 97 -7.21 1.28 11.89
N GLU A 98 -8.30 0.99 12.60
CA GLU A 98 -8.39 -0.15 13.52
C GLU A 98 -8.12 -1.48 12.80
N LYS A 99 -8.67 -1.66 11.59
CA LYS A 99 -8.39 -2.85 10.76
C LYS A 99 -6.92 -2.98 10.35
N VAL A 100 -6.21 -1.87 10.14
CA VAL A 100 -4.75 -1.90 9.89
C VAL A 100 -4.01 -2.34 11.16
N LEU A 101 -4.37 -1.79 12.33
CA LEU A 101 -3.73 -2.14 13.60
C LEU A 101 -3.95 -3.59 14.01
N GLU A 102 -5.17 -4.11 13.82
CA GLU A 102 -5.55 -5.49 14.11
C GLU A 102 -5.07 -6.49 13.03
N GLY A 103 -4.45 -6.01 11.95
CA GLY A 103 -3.95 -6.84 10.86
C GLY A 103 -5.03 -7.48 9.99
N VAL A 104 -6.25 -6.94 10.02
CA VAL A 104 -7.33 -7.29 9.07
C VAL A 104 -6.92 -6.85 7.67
N HIS A 105 -6.43 -5.62 7.54
CA HIS A 105 -5.74 -5.17 6.34
C HIS A 105 -4.28 -5.58 6.41
N SER A 106 -3.77 -6.19 5.35
CA SER A 106 -2.39 -6.69 5.29
C SER A 106 -1.55 -6.06 4.17
N GLY A 107 -2.17 -5.27 3.31
CA GLY A 107 -1.48 -4.63 2.20
C GLY A 107 -2.36 -3.72 1.37
N PHE A 108 -1.88 -3.48 0.16
CA PHE A 108 -2.49 -2.60 -0.80
C PHE A 108 -2.95 -3.36 -2.04
N SER A 109 -3.91 -2.78 -2.76
CA SER A 109 -4.30 -3.23 -4.08
C SER A 109 -4.61 -2.02 -4.96
N ILE A 110 -4.02 -1.99 -6.16
CA ILE A 110 -4.30 -0.95 -7.15
C ILE A 110 -5.64 -1.24 -7.83
N GLY A 111 -6.42 -0.20 -8.07
CA GLY A 111 -7.61 -0.25 -8.93
C GLY A 111 -7.43 0.69 -10.12
N GLY A 112 -8.04 0.34 -11.25
CA GLY A 112 -7.87 1.09 -12.48
C GLY A 112 -8.34 0.32 -13.70
N ARG A 113 -7.83 0.73 -14.87
CA ARG A 113 -8.12 0.07 -16.14
C ARG A 113 -6.86 -0.45 -16.81
N TYR A 114 -7.04 -1.46 -17.65
CA TYR A 114 -5.99 -1.88 -18.58
C TYR A 114 -5.91 -0.87 -19.74
N VAL A 115 -4.71 -0.34 -19.98
CA VAL A 115 -4.43 0.45 -21.19
C VAL A 115 -4.21 -0.47 -22.37
N LYS A 116 -3.39 -1.50 -22.16
CA LYS A 116 -3.14 -2.60 -23.09
C LYS A 116 -2.87 -3.88 -22.30
N SER A 117 -3.07 -5.02 -22.93
CA SER A 117 -2.71 -6.33 -22.38
C SER A 117 -2.26 -7.26 -23.49
N TRP A 118 -1.33 -8.16 -23.17
CA TRP A 118 -0.77 -9.14 -24.11
C TRP A 118 -0.42 -10.43 -23.37
N LYS A 119 -0.22 -11.50 -24.14
CA LYS A 119 0.17 -12.80 -23.59
C LYS A 119 1.66 -12.79 -23.23
N ASP A 120 2.00 -13.28 -22.05
CA ASP A 120 3.37 -13.47 -21.55
C ASP A 120 3.48 -14.89 -20.97
N GLY A 121 3.87 -15.85 -21.82
CA GLY A 121 3.78 -17.27 -21.49
C GLY A 121 2.32 -17.69 -21.23
N ASP A 122 2.08 -18.32 -20.07
CA ASP A 122 0.73 -18.69 -19.62
C ASP A 122 0.02 -17.58 -18.84
N LEU A 123 0.67 -16.43 -18.66
CA LEU A 123 0.17 -15.28 -17.92
C LEU A 123 -0.29 -14.17 -18.87
N LYS A 124 -1.11 -13.26 -18.34
CA LYS A 124 -1.50 -12.03 -19.04
C LYS A 124 -0.67 -10.87 -18.51
N ARG A 125 0.14 -10.25 -19.36
CA ARG A 125 0.84 -9.01 -19.00
C ARG A 125 -0.01 -7.80 -19.41
N TYR A 126 0.04 -6.72 -18.62
CA TYR A 126 -0.76 -5.54 -18.89
C TYR A 126 -0.08 -4.24 -18.48
N THR A 127 -0.48 -3.15 -19.15
CA THR A 127 -0.19 -1.79 -18.72
C THR A 127 -1.37 -1.27 -17.90
N ALA A 128 -1.09 -0.85 -16.67
CA ALA A 128 -2.08 -0.32 -15.75
C ALA A 128 -2.21 1.20 -15.89
N GLU A 129 -3.44 1.69 -15.88
CA GLU A 129 -3.75 3.09 -15.59
C GLU A 129 -4.57 3.15 -14.30
N PRO A 130 -3.93 3.50 -13.17
CA PRO A 130 -4.58 3.50 -11.87
C PRO A 130 -5.57 4.66 -11.76
N ASN A 131 -6.63 4.44 -11.00
CA ASN A 131 -7.51 5.50 -10.51
C ASN A 131 -7.69 5.46 -8.98
N GLU A 132 -7.14 4.44 -8.33
CA GLU A 132 -7.18 4.27 -6.87
C GLU A 132 -6.11 3.31 -6.35
N VAL A 133 -5.87 3.39 -5.04
CA VAL A 133 -5.29 2.32 -4.25
C VAL A 133 -6.25 2.00 -3.09
N SER A 134 -6.30 0.74 -2.65
CA SER A 134 -7.12 0.29 -1.53
C SER A 134 -6.29 -0.38 -0.44
N LEU A 135 -6.70 -0.23 0.81
CA LEU A 135 -6.37 -1.18 1.88
C LEU A 135 -7.10 -2.48 1.61
N VAL A 136 -6.38 -3.60 1.68
CA VAL A 136 -6.96 -4.93 1.47
C VAL A 136 -6.48 -5.96 2.48
N ASP A 137 -7.33 -6.94 2.74
CA ASP A 137 -7.00 -8.10 3.56
C ASP A 137 -6.05 -9.08 2.86
N ARG A 138 -6.15 -9.18 1.53
CA ARG A 138 -5.37 -10.07 0.69
C ARG A 138 -5.05 -9.43 -0.66
N PRO A 139 -3.87 -8.83 -0.81
CA PRO A 139 -3.40 -8.28 -2.09
C PRO A 139 -3.41 -9.30 -3.24
N CYS A 140 -3.90 -8.87 -4.41
CA CYS A 140 -3.82 -9.65 -5.64
C CYS A 140 -2.36 -9.84 -6.08
N ILE A 141 -1.56 -8.76 -6.07
CA ILE A 141 -0.11 -8.83 -6.20
C ILE A 141 0.47 -9.31 -4.86
N PRO A 142 1.09 -10.50 -4.76
CA PRO A 142 1.48 -11.09 -3.48
C PRO A 142 2.49 -10.26 -2.67
N THR A 143 3.27 -9.41 -3.33
CA THR A 143 4.28 -8.55 -2.71
C THR A 143 3.75 -7.18 -2.28
N ALA A 144 2.51 -6.83 -2.64
CA ALA A 144 1.88 -5.54 -2.31
C ALA A 144 1.40 -5.48 -0.85
N LYS A 145 2.32 -5.72 0.09
CA LYS A 145 2.07 -5.79 1.53
C LYS A 145 2.52 -4.51 2.22
N PHE A 146 1.99 -4.27 3.41
CA PHE A 146 2.62 -3.32 4.32
C PHE A 146 4.04 -3.79 4.63
N PHE A 147 4.96 -2.84 4.67
CA PHE A 147 6.29 -3.15 5.12
C PHE A 147 6.27 -3.45 6.62
N SER A 148 7.06 -4.44 7.04
CA SER A 148 7.02 -4.92 8.43
C SER A 148 7.29 -3.79 9.41
N VAL A 149 6.45 -3.71 10.45
CA VAL A 149 6.59 -2.75 11.55
C VAL A 149 6.93 -3.50 12.82
N GLN A 150 7.95 -3.03 13.52
CA GLN A 150 8.06 -3.25 14.95
C GLN A 150 7.14 -2.25 15.67
N PRO A 151 6.20 -2.71 16.50
CA PRO A 151 5.47 -1.80 17.37
C PRO A 151 6.48 -1.03 18.23
N SER A 152 6.26 0.28 18.37
CA SER A 152 7.05 1.05 19.32
C SER A 152 6.91 0.41 20.71
N MET A 153 8.00 0.35 21.47
CA MET A 153 8.12 -0.36 22.75
C MET A 153 7.09 0.05 23.83
N SER A 154 6.26 1.08 23.60
CA SER A 154 5.18 1.49 24.51
C SER A 154 3.97 0.56 24.52
N SER A 155 3.65 -0.13 23.42
CA SER A 155 2.43 -0.97 23.34
C SER A 155 2.64 -2.42 23.82
N ARG A 156 3.89 -2.84 24.09
CA ARG A 156 4.21 -4.21 24.57
C ARG A 156 4.09 -4.39 26.09
N ARG A 157 3.97 -3.32 26.89
CA ARG A 157 3.86 -3.44 28.35
C ARG A 157 2.48 -3.88 28.85
N SER A 158 1.41 -3.71 28.07
CA SER A 158 0.08 -4.17 28.48
C SER A 158 -0.13 -5.68 28.27
N LEU A 159 0.41 -6.24 27.18
CA LEU A 159 0.17 -7.65 26.81
C LEU A 159 1.03 -8.67 27.55
N MET A 160 2.10 -8.22 28.23
CA MET A 160 2.93 -9.10 29.07
C MET A 160 2.53 -9.08 30.55
N GLN A 161 1.71 -8.11 30.99
CA GLN A 161 1.34 -7.97 32.41
C GLN A 161 0.05 -8.75 32.77
N GLU A 162 -0.78 -9.11 31.79
CA GLU A 162 -1.96 -9.98 32.00
C GLU A 162 -1.64 -11.48 32.00
N LYS A 163 -0.50 -11.92 31.46
CA LYS A 163 -0.14 -13.35 31.40
C LYS A 163 0.70 -13.83 32.59
N SER A 164 0.88 -13.02 33.63
CA SER A 164 1.71 -13.34 34.80
C SER A 164 0.98 -13.20 36.14
N LEU A 165 -0.28 -13.58 36.22
CA LEU A 165 -0.94 -13.87 37.50
C LEU A 165 -1.05 -15.38 37.67
N PRO A 166 -0.18 -16.03 38.48
CA PRO A 166 -0.49 -17.35 39.01
C PRO A 166 -1.57 -17.21 40.10
N ASN A 167 -2.50 -18.16 40.09
CA ASN A 167 -3.52 -18.36 41.12
C ASN A 167 -2.93 -18.24 42.54
N ALA A 168 -3.55 -17.40 43.37
CA ALA A 168 -3.44 -17.46 44.82
C ALA A 168 -4.63 -18.24 45.39
#